data_AF-A0A8H7HLA6-F1
#
_entry.id   AF-A0A8H7HLA6-F1
#
_cell.length_a   1.000
_cell.length_b   1.000
_cell.length_c   1.000
_cell.angle_alpha   90.00
_cell.angle_beta   90.00
_cell.angle_gamma   90.00
#
_symmetry.space_group_name_H-M   'P 1'
#
loop_
_entity.id
_entity.type
_entity.pdbx_description
1 polymer ?
#
loop_
_entity_poly.entity_id
_entity_poly.type
_entity_poly.pdbx_seq_one_letter_code
_entity_poly.pdbx_strand_id
1 'polypeptide(L)'
;MITLFVNADPLGFRRGSDAGWQWVVSTRGTPPSLIDRSFDSPKRDRSLDTTWSSFTVQRVSLSLYRPALIKSSPPFDSTIMSVSPETRFELITRNLQEVLGGDIIKSVLDEGKTPKCYWGTAPTGRPHIGYFVPLMKIADFLAAGVEVTILLADVHAFLDNLKAPLELVAHRVSYYSNLLKATFESLGVPVDRLKFVVGSSYQLTKEYNMDNYRLCATVTEHDAKKAGAEVVKQVSSPLLSGLLYPGLQALDEQYLDCDFQFGGVDQRKIFTFAELYLPKLGYRKRAHLMNAMVPGLTGGKMSSSEANSKIDFLDPPAAIKKKIKGAFCEEGVVENNGVLAFVRAVLMRIVEGRLARGIPLSQMQPLVAADAPDGTLFTISRKPEYGGPAHFASASDLESAYTAKEIHPGDLKAAVAESVASILEPIQKAFEASQEWKDVEKLAYPPPVVEVKKKKEKIYHPPPPGKGKKTTQVTVTDVKSAKTELLEADTASESTAIGLEHSKTDSIQAD
;
A
#
# COMPACT_ATOMS: atom_id res chain seq x y z
N MET A 1 18.94 5.99 -63.16
CA MET A 1 18.18 4.93 -63.87
C MET A 1 16.69 5.21 -63.67
N ILE A 2 15.85 4.63 -64.55
CA ILE A 2 14.41 4.86 -64.76
C ILE A 2 13.62 5.36 -63.52
N THR A 3 13.01 6.54 -63.68
CA THR A 3 11.90 7.09 -62.89
C THR A 3 10.57 6.72 -63.55
N LEU A 4 9.45 6.60 -62.82
CA LEU A 4 8.10 6.87 -63.37
C LEU A 4 7.04 7.13 -62.28
N PHE A 5 5.90 7.65 -62.71
CA PHE A 5 4.72 8.09 -61.93
C PHE A 5 3.43 7.52 -62.62
N VAL A 6 2.16 7.81 -62.29
CA VAL A 6 1.52 8.92 -61.55
C VAL A 6 0.13 8.50 -61.01
N ASN A 7 -0.66 9.46 -60.52
CA ASN A 7 -2.11 9.43 -60.20
C ASN A 7 -2.97 8.77 -61.34
N ALA A 8 -4.27 8.44 -61.23
CA ALA A 8 -5.37 8.75 -60.30
C ALA A 8 -6.46 7.64 -60.45
N ASP A 9 -7.71 7.63 -59.93
CA ASP A 9 -8.51 8.49 -59.02
C ASP A 9 -9.67 7.62 -58.41
N PRO A 10 -10.54 8.10 -57.48
CA PRO A 10 -11.50 7.25 -56.73
C PRO A 10 -12.94 7.24 -57.29
N LEU A 11 -13.75 6.21 -56.95
CA LEU A 11 -15.22 6.26 -56.79
C LEU A 11 -15.84 4.91 -56.34
N GLY A 12 -17.10 4.94 -55.85
CA GLY A 12 -18.09 3.88 -56.12
C GLY A 12 -18.34 2.78 -55.07
N PHE A 13 -19.29 3.01 -54.15
CA PHE A 13 -19.82 2.01 -53.21
C PHE A 13 -21.01 1.23 -53.84
N ARG A 14 -20.99 -0.13 -53.90
CA ARG A 14 -22.06 -1.08 -53.44
C ARG A 14 -22.04 -2.51 -54.08
N ARG A 15 -22.69 -3.43 -53.36
CA ARG A 15 -22.90 -4.90 -53.60
C ARG A 15 -23.72 -5.22 -54.86
N GLY A 16 -23.71 -6.49 -55.32
CA GLY A 16 -24.69 -6.95 -56.32
C GLY A 16 -25.04 -8.46 -56.49
N SER A 17 -24.16 -9.44 -56.24
CA SER A 17 -24.45 -10.89 -56.43
C SER A 17 -23.43 -11.75 -55.63
N ASP A 18 -23.50 -13.09 -55.46
CA ASP A 18 -24.19 -14.18 -56.18
C ASP A 18 -24.98 -15.15 -55.25
N ALA A 19 -25.74 -16.07 -55.88
CA ALA A 19 -26.33 -17.24 -55.22
C ALA A 19 -25.33 -18.41 -55.11
N GLY A 20 -25.51 -19.28 -54.11
CA GLY A 20 -24.54 -20.31 -53.74
C GLY A 20 -24.65 -21.65 -54.49
N TRP A 21 -23.89 -22.64 -54.02
CA TRP A 21 -24.03 -24.06 -54.33
C TRP A 21 -23.96 -24.90 -53.04
N GLN A 22 -24.76 -25.96 -52.98
CA GLN A 22 -24.74 -26.95 -51.88
C GLN A 22 -23.88 -28.17 -52.25
N TRP A 23 -23.42 -28.89 -51.22
CA TRP A 23 -23.19 -30.34 -51.30
C TRP A 23 -23.75 -31.03 -50.04
N VAL A 24 -24.34 -32.22 -50.21
CA VAL A 24 -25.09 -32.95 -49.17
C VAL A 24 -24.89 -34.46 -49.30
N VAL A 25 -24.33 -35.10 -48.26
CA VAL A 25 -24.52 -36.51 -47.83
C VAL A 25 -24.16 -36.51 -46.32
N SER A 26 -25.05 -36.69 -45.34
CA SER A 26 -25.94 -37.81 -44.97
C SER A 26 -25.27 -38.93 -44.13
N THR A 27 -26.02 -39.54 -43.21
CA THR A 27 -25.55 -40.17 -41.95
C THR A 27 -25.89 -41.67 -41.80
N ARG A 28 -25.33 -42.33 -40.77
CA ARG A 28 -25.99 -43.39 -39.95
C ARG A 28 -25.21 -43.75 -38.66
N GLY A 29 -25.94 -44.19 -37.62
CA GLY A 29 -25.42 -44.85 -36.39
C GLY A 29 -25.46 -46.39 -36.50
N THR A 30 -25.33 -47.22 -35.45
CA THR A 30 -25.36 -47.04 -33.97
C THR A 30 -24.68 -48.29 -33.27
N PRO A 31 -24.47 -48.33 -31.93
CA PRO A 31 -23.60 -49.33 -31.22
C PRO A 31 -24.43 -50.44 -30.49
N PRO A 32 -24.04 -51.10 -29.36
CA PRO A 32 -22.74 -51.34 -28.67
C PRO A 32 -22.47 -52.81 -28.23
N SER A 33 -21.25 -53.17 -27.73
CA SER A 33 -21.06 -54.36 -26.86
C SER A 33 -19.81 -54.36 -25.97
N LEU A 34 -19.95 -54.99 -24.79
CA LEU A 34 -18.99 -55.24 -23.69
C LEU A 34 -17.68 -55.95 -24.07
N ILE A 35 -16.61 -55.78 -23.27
CA ILE A 35 -16.01 -56.85 -22.42
C ILE A 35 -14.95 -56.29 -21.43
N ASP A 36 -14.68 -57.08 -20.39
CA ASP A 36 -13.86 -56.82 -19.18
C ASP A 36 -12.36 -57.24 -19.33
N ARG A 37 -11.56 -56.96 -18.27
CA ARG A 37 -10.15 -57.38 -17.99
C ARG A 37 -9.08 -56.45 -18.60
N SER A 38 -8.13 -55.86 -17.86
CA SER A 38 -7.35 -56.18 -16.64
C SER A 38 -5.99 -56.88 -16.91
N PHE A 39 -5.00 -56.47 -16.12
CA PHE A 39 -3.67 -57.04 -15.90
C PHE A 39 -2.50 -56.69 -16.85
N ASP A 40 -1.52 -56.06 -16.18
CA ASP A 40 -0.08 -56.23 -16.27
C ASP A 40 0.81 -55.52 -17.30
N SER A 41 2.02 -55.27 -16.81
CA SER A 41 3.16 -54.64 -17.46
C SER A 41 4.30 -55.64 -17.64
N PRO A 42 5.01 -55.63 -18.77
CA PRO A 42 6.31 -56.30 -18.88
C PRO A 42 7.47 -55.31 -18.94
N LYS A 43 8.50 -55.53 -18.11
CA LYS A 43 9.80 -54.85 -18.21
C LYS A 43 10.67 -55.51 -19.29
N ARG A 44 11.41 -54.68 -20.04
CA ARG A 44 12.74 -54.92 -20.70
C ARG A 44 13.27 -53.51 -21.03
N ASP A 45 14.31 -52.97 -20.40
CA ASP A 45 15.71 -53.41 -20.24
C ASP A 45 16.52 -53.38 -21.55
N ARG A 46 17.53 -52.49 -21.57
CA ARG A 46 18.73 -52.40 -22.45
C ARG A 46 18.52 -52.37 -23.97
N SER A 47 19.32 -51.64 -24.76
CA SER A 47 20.43 -50.70 -24.46
C SER A 47 20.75 -49.94 -25.75
N LEU A 48 21.40 -48.76 -25.65
CA LEU A 48 22.31 -48.27 -26.69
C LEU A 48 23.22 -47.18 -26.08
N ASP A 49 24.53 -47.38 -26.18
CA ASP A 49 25.52 -46.35 -25.84
C ASP A 49 25.58 -45.28 -26.94
N THR A 50 25.82 -44.03 -26.55
CA THR A 50 26.49 -43.07 -27.44
C THR A 50 27.21 -42.00 -26.61
N THR A 51 28.53 -41.93 -26.75
CA THR A 51 29.41 -41.09 -25.92
C THR A 51 29.43 -39.64 -26.38
N TRP A 52 29.21 -38.67 -25.49
CA TRP A 52 29.64 -37.28 -25.68
C TRP A 52 30.20 -36.62 -24.42
N SER A 53 31.20 -35.78 -24.66
CA SER A 53 32.04 -34.99 -23.73
C SER A 53 31.45 -34.57 -22.38
N SER A 54 32.24 -34.76 -21.32
CA SER A 54 32.02 -34.22 -19.99
C SER A 54 32.12 -32.68 -19.92
N PHE A 55 31.06 -32.03 -19.45
CA PHE A 55 31.11 -30.68 -18.88
C PHE A 55 30.73 -30.73 -17.39
N THR A 56 31.65 -30.31 -16.51
CA THR A 56 31.44 -30.36 -15.05
C THR A 56 30.61 -29.19 -14.57
N VAL A 57 29.28 -29.34 -14.60
CA VAL A 57 28.35 -28.41 -13.92
C VAL A 57 28.25 -28.81 -12.45
N GLN A 58 28.56 -27.89 -11.54
CA GLN A 58 28.33 -28.10 -10.10
C GLN A 58 26.83 -28.28 -9.82
N ARG A 59 26.45 -29.50 -9.46
CA ARG A 59 25.06 -29.88 -9.23
C ARG A 59 24.61 -29.42 -7.84
N VAL A 60 24.12 -28.18 -7.75
CA VAL A 60 23.43 -27.69 -6.54
C VAL A 60 22.27 -28.63 -6.23
N SER A 61 22.23 -29.15 -5.00
CA SER A 61 21.23 -30.14 -4.58
C SER A 61 19.88 -29.47 -4.32
N LEU A 62 19.08 -29.32 -5.37
CA LEU A 62 17.66 -28.99 -5.27
C LEU A 62 16.92 -30.15 -4.59
N SER A 63 16.68 -30.00 -3.29
CA SER A 63 15.86 -30.93 -2.50
C SER A 63 14.47 -31.03 -3.12
N LEU A 64 14.13 -32.22 -3.61
CA LEU A 64 12.81 -32.52 -4.18
C LEU A 64 11.75 -32.53 -3.08
N TYR A 65 11.16 -31.35 -2.84
CA TYR A 65 10.06 -31.17 -1.92
C TYR A 65 8.86 -32.01 -2.40
N ARG A 66 8.65 -33.18 -1.78
CA ARG A 66 7.45 -33.98 -2.04
C ARG A 66 6.22 -33.14 -1.70
N PRO A 67 5.17 -33.11 -2.53
CA PRO A 67 3.90 -32.54 -2.11
C PRO A 67 3.38 -33.34 -0.92
N ALA A 68 3.32 -32.71 0.25
CA ALA A 68 2.65 -33.29 1.40
C ALA A 68 1.16 -33.47 1.05
N LEU A 69 0.61 -34.64 1.38
CA LEU A 69 -0.83 -34.88 1.25
C LEU A 69 -1.60 -33.77 1.98
N ILE A 70 -2.52 -33.13 1.26
CA ILE A 70 -3.37 -32.07 1.81
C ILE A 70 -4.18 -32.68 2.94
N LYS A 71 -3.76 -32.41 4.19
CA LYS A 71 -4.60 -32.62 5.36
C LYS A 71 -5.76 -31.63 5.23
N SER A 72 -6.98 -32.14 5.38
CA SER A 72 -8.19 -31.32 5.40
C SER A 72 -8.03 -30.15 6.37
N SER A 73 -8.49 -28.96 5.96
CA SER A 73 -8.53 -27.76 6.79
C SER A 73 -9.14 -28.06 8.17
N PRO A 74 -8.70 -27.37 9.24
CA PRO A 74 -9.39 -27.47 10.53
C PRO A 74 -10.87 -27.12 10.36
N PRO A 75 -11.77 -27.72 11.17
CA PRO A 75 -13.21 -27.48 11.06
C PRO A 75 -13.52 -26.00 11.23
N PHE A 76 -14.51 -25.53 10.46
CA PHE A 76 -14.99 -24.15 10.48
C PHE A 76 -15.44 -23.77 11.89
N ASP A 77 -15.08 -22.59 12.37
CA ASP A 77 -15.39 -22.15 13.74
C ASP A 77 -16.91 -22.10 13.95
N SER A 78 -17.40 -23.05 14.75
CA SER A 78 -18.82 -23.21 15.07
C SER A 78 -19.44 -21.98 15.75
N THR A 79 -18.61 -21.15 16.38
CA THR A 79 -19.05 -19.90 17.02
C THR A 79 -19.56 -18.90 15.98
N ILE A 80 -18.89 -18.80 14.84
CA ILE A 80 -19.23 -17.85 13.77
C ILE A 80 -20.52 -18.28 13.04
N MET A 81 -20.77 -19.59 12.94
CA MET A 81 -22.02 -20.12 12.35
C MET A 81 -23.26 -19.91 13.23
N SER A 82 -23.11 -19.40 14.46
CA SER A 82 -24.26 -18.99 15.31
C SER A 82 -24.79 -17.59 15.02
N VAL A 83 -24.06 -16.79 14.22
CA VAL A 83 -24.42 -15.40 13.88
C VAL A 83 -25.25 -15.38 12.59
N SER A 84 -26.40 -14.69 12.61
CA SER A 84 -27.35 -14.70 11.48
C SER A 84 -26.79 -14.02 10.22
N PRO A 85 -27.31 -14.35 9.02
CA PRO A 85 -26.93 -13.69 7.75
C PRO A 85 -27.00 -12.17 7.82
N GLU A 86 -28.02 -11.61 8.48
CA GLU A 86 -28.25 -10.18 8.63
C GLU A 86 -27.16 -9.52 9.48
N THR A 87 -26.85 -10.07 10.67
CA THR A 87 -25.77 -9.54 11.52
C THR A 87 -24.39 -9.71 10.88
N ARG A 88 -24.17 -10.78 10.11
CA ARG A 88 -22.95 -10.95 9.30
C ARG A 88 -22.86 -9.89 8.18
N PHE A 89 -23.97 -9.60 7.49
CA PHE A 89 -24.03 -8.56 6.46
C PHE A 89 -23.85 -7.15 7.04
N GLU A 90 -24.44 -6.85 8.19
CA GLU A 90 -24.23 -5.58 8.92
C GLU A 90 -22.76 -5.43 9.32
N LEU A 91 -22.14 -6.47 9.90
CA LEU A 91 -20.73 -6.45 10.27
C LEU A 91 -19.80 -6.28 9.04
N ILE A 92 -20.15 -6.86 7.89
CA ILE A 92 -19.46 -6.62 6.61
C ILE A 92 -19.63 -5.17 6.15
N THR A 93 -20.84 -4.60 6.21
CA THR A 93 -21.15 -3.29 5.58
C THR A 93 -20.97 -2.06 6.48
N ARG A 94 -20.91 -2.22 7.81
CA ARG A 94 -20.75 -1.09 8.75
C ARG A 94 -19.48 -0.29 8.50
N ASN A 95 -19.54 1.01 8.77
CA ASN A 95 -18.44 1.98 8.66
C ASN A 95 -17.83 2.14 7.25
N LEU A 96 -18.54 1.70 6.21
CA LEU A 96 -18.23 2.02 4.82
C LEU A 96 -18.92 3.33 4.40
N GLN A 97 -18.34 4.03 3.43
CA GLN A 97 -18.97 5.20 2.80
C GLN A 97 -19.93 4.77 1.69
N GLU A 98 -19.65 3.66 1.00
CA GLU A 98 -20.47 3.16 -0.11
C GLU A 98 -20.32 1.64 -0.28
N VAL A 99 -21.42 0.99 -0.70
CA VAL A 99 -21.48 -0.44 -1.02
C VAL A 99 -22.20 -0.60 -2.36
N LEU A 100 -21.52 -1.14 -3.36
CA LEU A 100 -22.11 -1.52 -4.66
C LEU A 100 -22.29 -3.04 -4.71
N GLY A 101 -23.37 -3.51 -5.33
CA GLY A 101 -23.63 -4.95 -5.52
C GLY A 101 -23.90 -5.74 -4.23
N GLY A 102 -24.28 -5.09 -3.13
CA GLY A 102 -24.43 -5.71 -1.81
C GLY A 102 -25.34 -6.96 -1.77
N ASP A 103 -26.32 -7.06 -2.68
CA ASP A 103 -27.19 -8.23 -2.79
C ASP A 103 -26.47 -9.51 -3.24
N ILE A 104 -25.30 -9.39 -3.90
CA ILE A 104 -24.40 -10.53 -4.17
C ILE A 104 -23.92 -11.13 -2.84
N ILE A 105 -23.56 -10.28 -1.87
CA ILE A 105 -23.07 -10.70 -0.55
C ILE A 105 -24.21 -11.35 0.24
N LYS A 106 -25.43 -10.79 0.16
CA LYS A 106 -26.64 -11.41 0.75
C LYS A 106 -26.88 -12.80 0.18
N SER A 107 -26.96 -12.96 -1.14
CA SER A 107 -27.15 -14.28 -1.78
C SER A 107 -26.14 -15.31 -1.28
N VAL A 108 -24.85 -14.95 -1.18
CA VAL A 108 -23.81 -15.86 -0.66
C VAL A 108 -24.02 -16.21 0.82
N LEU A 109 -24.49 -15.28 1.65
CA LEU A 109 -24.83 -15.53 3.06
C LEU A 109 -26.11 -16.38 3.21
N ASP A 110 -27.14 -16.09 2.42
CA ASP A 110 -28.46 -16.75 2.40
C ASP A 110 -28.34 -18.20 1.88
N GLU A 111 -27.43 -18.44 0.92
CA GLU A 111 -27.02 -19.77 0.46
C GLU A 111 -26.18 -20.55 1.50
N GLY A 112 -25.95 -19.99 2.70
CA GLY A 112 -25.16 -20.60 3.77
C GLY A 112 -23.65 -20.68 3.48
N LYS A 113 -23.16 -19.94 2.48
CA LYS A 113 -21.76 -19.99 2.03
C LYS A 113 -20.90 -18.98 2.80
N THR A 114 -19.59 -19.07 2.55
CA THR A 114 -18.59 -18.13 3.05
C THR A 114 -18.30 -17.10 1.98
N PRO A 115 -18.60 -15.81 2.20
CA PRO A 115 -18.18 -14.75 1.28
C PRO A 115 -16.66 -14.65 1.18
N LYS A 116 -16.16 -14.40 -0.02
CA LYS A 116 -14.74 -14.21 -0.32
C LYS A 116 -14.44 -12.75 -0.63
N CYS A 117 -13.52 -12.17 0.14
CA CYS A 117 -13.02 -10.81 -0.04
C CYS A 117 -11.59 -10.83 -0.58
N TYR A 118 -11.22 -9.82 -1.37
CA TYR A 118 -9.83 -9.39 -1.40
C TYR A 118 -9.66 -7.89 -1.16
N TRP A 119 -8.51 -7.55 -0.59
CA TRP A 119 -8.01 -6.18 -0.45
C TRP A 119 -6.62 -6.11 -1.08
N GLY A 120 -6.42 -5.13 -1.97
CA GLY A 120 -5.17 -4.92 -2.68
C GLY A 120 -4.32 -3.82 -2.04
N THR A 121 -3.02 -4.07 -1.88
CA THR A 121 -2.05 -3.07 -1.45
C THR A 121 -0.77 -3.16 -2.27
N ALA A 122 -0.36 -2.06 -2.89
CA ALA A 122 0.83 -1.99 -3.74
C ALA A 122 2.09 -1.67 -2.89
N PRO A 123 3.12 -2.56 -2.81
CA PRO A 123 4.31 -2.38 -1.97
C PRO A 123 5.25 -1.23 -2.44
N THR A 124 4.82 0.01 -2.19
CA THR A 124 5.43 1.24 -2.70
C THR A 124 6.19 1.99 -1.60
N GLY A 125 5.67 3.11 -1.09
CA GLY A 125 6.25 3.79 0.08
C GLY A 125 6.08 2.96 1.37
N ARG A 126 6.74 3.36 2.46
CA ARG A 126 6.45 2.77 3.78
C ARG A 126 4.99 3.08 4.18
N PRO A 127 4.20 2.08 4.61
CA PRO A 127 2.90 2.27 5.23
C PRO A 127 2.94 3.26 6.40
N HIS A 128 1.77 3.77 6.74
CA HIS A 128 1.57 4.79 7.78
C HIS A 128 0.27 4.50 8.51
N ILE A 129 0.05 5.10 9.69
CA ILE A 129 -1.09 4.79 10.57
C ILE A 129 -2.48 4.87 9.90
N GLY A 130 -2.62 5.57 8.77
CA GLY A 130 -3.83 5.52 7.93
C GLY A 130 -4.21 4.11 7.45
N TYR A 131 -3.27 3.16 7.40
CA TYR A 131 -3.52 1.74 7.13
C TYR A 131 -4.39 1.08 8.21
N PHE A 132 -4.45 1.58 9.45
CA PHE A 132 -5.38 1.02 10.44
C PHE A 132 -6.85 1.09 9.97
N VAL A 133 -7.22 2.04 9.11
CA VAL A 133 -8.60 2.18 8.60
C VAL A 133 -9.05 0.94 7.80
N PRO A 134 -8.37 0.51 6.71
CA PRO A 134 -8.70 -0.73 6.03
C PRO A 134 -8.45 -1.98 6.90
N LEU A 135 -7.44 -1.99 7.78
CA LEU A 135 -7.13 -3.17 8.61
C LEU A 135 -8.21 -3.43 9.68
N MET A 136 -8.82 -2.38 10.25
CA MET A 136 -10.00 -2.53 11.12
C MET A 136 -11.21 -3.08 10.36
N LYS A 137 -11.39 -2.74 9.08
CA LYS A 137 -12.47 -3.29 8.24
C LYS A 137 -12.20 -4.75 7.84
N ILE A 138 -10.94 -5.14 7.66
CA ILE A 138 -10.54 -6.55 7.49
C ILE A 138 -10.79 -7.36 8.79
N ALA A 139 -10.56 -6.78 9.97
CA ALA A 139 -10.93 -7.41 11.24
C ALA A 139 -12.44 -7.66 11.34
N ASP A 140 -13.28 -6.69 10.94
CA ASP A 140 -14.74 -6.87 10.82
C ASP A 140 -15.10 -8.03 9.86
N PHE A 141 -14.48 -8.12 8.68
CA PHE A 141 -14.73 -9.21 7.72
C PHE A 141 -14.40 -10.59 8.32
N LEU A 142 -13.25 -10.72 8.98
CA LEU A 142 -12.85 -11.98 9.62
C LEU A 142 -13.79 -12.36 10.77
N ALA A 143 -14.28 -11.38 11.54
CA ALA A 143 -15.31 -11.60 12.56
C ALA A 143 -16.67 -12.03 11.95
N ALA A 144 -17.04 -11.52 10.78
CA ALA A 144 -18.21 -11.96 10.00
C ALA A 144 -18.02 -13.32 9.28
N GLY A 145 -16.87 -13.98 9.45
CA GLY A 145 -16.58 -15.28 8.85
C GLY A 145 -16.18 -15.26 7.38
N VAL A 146 -15.78 -14.11 6.83
CA VAL A 146 -15.33 -13.96 5.44
C VAL A 146 -13.96 -14.63 5.21
N GLU A 147 -13.74 -15.25 4.05
CA GLU A 147 -12.39 -15.63 3.58
C GLU A 147 -11.71 -14.37 3.03
N VAL A 148 -10.66 -13.86 3.70
CA VAL A 148 -9.98 -12.62 3.29
C VAL A 148 -8.63 -12.91 2.65
N THR A 149 -8.50 -12.51 1.38
CA THR A 149 -7.23 -12.48 0.65
C THR A 149 -6.60 -11.08 0.71
N ILE A 150 -5.33 -11.00 1.09
CA ILE A 150 -4.52 -9.77 0.99
C ILE A 150 -3.60 -9.90 -0.21
N LEU A 151 -3.85 -9.09 -1.25
CA LEU A 151 -3.02 -9.03 -2.44
C LEU A 151 -1.88 -8.02 -2.23
N LEU A 152 -0.66 -8.53 -2.09
CA LEU A 152 0.57 -7.77 -2.18
C LEU A 152 0.88 -7.52 -3.67
N ALA A 153 0.36 -6.41 -4.18
CA ALA A 153 0.30 -6.08 -5.60
C ALA A 153 1.65 -5.51 -6.09
N ASP A 154 2.64 -6.38 -6.24
CA ASP A 154 4.02 -6.07 -6.64
C ASP A 154 4.13 -5.61 -8.10
N VAL A 155 3.42 -6.27 -9.03
CA VAL A 155 3.35 -5.82 -10.43
C VAL A 155 2.74 -4.41 -10.52
N HIS A 156 1.65 -4.15 -9.80
CA HIS A 156 1.05 -2.81 -9.71
C HIS A 156 2.00 -1.77 -9.08
N ALA A 157 2.79 -2.15 -8.07
CA ALA A 157 3.79 -1.26 -7.44
C ALA A 157 4.97 -0.92 -8.36
N PHE A 158 5.29 -1.78 -9.33
CA PHE A 158 6.22 -1.49 -10.42
C PHE A 158 5.60 -0.59 -11.50
N LEU A 159 4.34 -0.85 -11.87
CA LEU A 159 3.61 -0.11 -12.90
C LEU A 159 3.25 1.34 -12.50
N ASP A 160 3.04 1.63 -11.21
CA ASP A 160 2.82 2.99 -10.68
C ASP A 160 4.13 3.82 -10.68
N ASN A 161 4.45 4.37 -11.86
CA ASN A 161 5.48 5.39 -12.05
C ASN A 161 6.87 5.00 -11.53
N LEU A 162 7.28 3.73 -11.66
CA LEU A 162 8.69 3.29 -11.59
C LEU A 162 9.50 3.78 -10.35
N LYS A 163 8.85 3.93 -9.19
CA LYS A 163 9.54 4.33 -7.93
C LYS A 163 10.46 3.24 -7.34
N ALA A 164 10.49 2.04 -7.92
CA ALA A 164 11.34 0.94 -7.51
C ALA A 164 11.56 -0.08 -8.66
N PRO A 165 12.77 -0.63 -8.81
CA PRO A 165 12.99 -1.88 -9.54
C PRO A 165 12.23 -3.05 -8.91
N LEU A 166 11.91 -4.09 -9.69
CA LEU A 166 11.20 -5.29 -9.20
C LEU A 166 11.88 -5.96 -8.00
N GLU A 167 13.22 -5.99 -7.97
CA GLU A 167 14.01 -6.50 -6.84
C GLU A 167 13.72 -5.73 -5.54
N LEU A 168 13.66 -4.41 -5.61
CA LEU A 168 13.31 -3.53 -4.49
C LEU A 168 11.84 -3.68 -4.08
N VAL A 169 10.94 -3.94 -5.04
CA VAL A 169 9.53 -4.28 -4.74
C VAL A 169 9.44 -5.63 -4.02
N ALA A 170 10.24 -6.64 -4.39
CA ALA A 170 10.25 -7.93 -3.70
C ALA A 170 10.66 -7.81 -2.22
N HIS A 171 11.66 -7.00 -1.89
CA HIS A 171 11.98 -6.69 -0.48
C HIS A 171 10.83 -5.98 0.23
N ARG A 172 10.09 -5.10 -0.47
CA ARG A 172 8.89 -4.43 0.07
C ARG A 172 7.71 -5.38 0.26
N VAL A 173 7.53 -6.41 -0.58
CA VAL A 173 6.55 -7.49 -0.37
C VAL A 173 6.81 -8.16 0.98
N SER A 174 8.07 -8.52 1.28
CA SER A 174 8.44 -9.09 2.58
C SER A 174 8.21 -8.12 3.74
N TYR A 175 8.58 -6.84 3.59
CA TYR A 175 8.33 -5.83 4.63
C TYR A 175 6.84 -5.63 4.91
N TYR A 176 6.00 -5.52 3.86
CA TYR A 176 4.54 -5.42 4.00
C TYR A 176 3.96 -6.68 4.64
N SER A 177 4.41 -7.88 4.25
CA SER A 177 3.97 -9.15 4.83
C SER A 177 4.22 -9.20 6.34
N ASN A 178 5.44 -8.87 6.78
CA ASN A 178 5.79 -8.87 8.21
C ASN A 178 5.05 -7.79 8.98
N LEU A 179 4.98 -6.56 8.45
CA LEU A 179 4.30 -5.44 9.10
C LEU A 179 2.79 -5.70 9.24
N LEU A 180 2.13 -6.22 8.21
CA LEU A 180 0.70 -6.50 8.25
C LEU A 180 0.38 -7.61 9.25
N LYS A 181 1.15 -8.70 9.30
CA LYS A 181 1.00 -9.77 10.30
C LYS A 181 1.14 -9.23 11.72
N ALA A 182 2.23 -8.53 12.03
CA ALA A 182 2.45 -7.92 13.34
C ALA A 182 1.36 -6.90 13.71
N THR A 183 0.80 -6.19 12.72
CA THR A 183 -0.34 -5.27 12.96
C THR A 183 -1.61 -6.05 13.31
N PHE A 184 -1.95 -7.11 12.57
CA PHE A 184 -3.11 -7.96 12.89
C PHE A 184 -2.94 -8.68 14.24
N GLU A 185 -1.74 -9.15 14.57
CA GLU A 185 -1.39 -9.69 15.90
C GLU A 185 -1.59 -8.64 17.01
N SER A 186 -1.15 -7.39 16.81
CA SER A 186 -1.36 -6.30 17.78
C SER A 186 -2.83 -5.88 17.94
N LEU A 187 -3.63 -6.05 16.88
CA LEU A 187 -5.09 -5.93 16.92
C LEU A 187 -5.75 -7.18 17.54
N GLY A 188 -5.02 -8.28 17.73
CA GLY A 188 -5.46 -9.58 18.22
C GLY A 188 -6.38 -10.33 17.25
N VAL A 189 -6.12 -10.20 15.96
CA VAL A 189 -6.84 -10.86 14.86
C VAL A 189 -6.10 -12.15 14.48
N PRO A 190 -6.78 -13.30 14.33
CA PRO A 190 -6.15 -14.57 13.94
C PRO A 190 -5.54 -14.50 12.53
N VAL A 191 -4.21 -14.46 12.46
CA VAL A 191 -3.44 -14.32 11.21
C VAL A 191 -3.44 -15.60 10.37
N ASP A 192 -3.67 -16.76 10.98
CA ASP A 192 -3.91 -18.03 10.30
C ASP A 192 -5.12 -18.01 9.34
N ARG A 193 -6.06 -17.07 9.56
CA ARG A 193 -7.23 -16.84 8.69
C ARG A 193 -6.98 -15.82 7.57
N LEU A 194 -5.76 -15.27 7.45
CA LEU A 194 -5.37 -14.29 6.42
C LEU A 194 -4.53 -14.93 5.30
N LYS A 195 -5.09 -14.92 4.09
CA LYS A 195 -4.46 -15.47 2.88
C LYS A 195 -3.67 -14.38 2.16
N PHE A 196 -2.35 -14.33 2.36
CA PHE A 196 -1.47 -13.43 1.61
C PHE A 196 -1.14 -14.02 0.22
N VAL A 197 -1.33 -13.22 -0.82
CA VAL A 197 -0.98 -13.57 -2.22
C VAL A 197 -0.11 -12.46 -2.81
N VAL A 198 0.90 -12.81 -3.60
CA VAL A 198 1.76 -11.86 -4.33
C VAL A 198 1.31 -11.81 -5.78
N GLY A 199 1.12 -10.62 -6.34
CA GLY A 199 0.55 -10.44 -7.69
C GLY A 199 1.28 -11.23 -8.79
N SER A 200 2.61 -11.11 -8.83
CA SER A 200 3.46 -11.82 -9.79
C SER A 200 3.31 -13.35 -9.79
N SER A 201 2.78 -13.96 -8.72
CA SER A 201 2.54 -15.42 -8.65
C SER A 201 1.48 -15.94 -9.64
N TYR A 202 0.57 -15.07 -10.11
CA TYR A 202 -0.44 -15.43 -11.13
C TYR A 202 -0.56 -14.41 -12.27
N GLN A 203 -0.26 -13.12 -12.04
CA GLN A 203 -0.39 -12.05 -13.05
C GLN A 203 0.60 -12.20 -14.23
N LEU A 204 1.60 -13.07 -14.10
CA LEU A 204 2.55 -13.43 -15.16
C LEU A 204 2.18 -14.74 -15.89
N THR A 205 1.06 -15.38 -15.55
CA THR A 205 0.59 -16.59 -16.24
C THR A 205 0.10 -16.28 -17.65
N LYS A 206 0.14 -17.29 -18.53
CA LYS A 206 -0.36 -17.21 -19.91
C LYS A 206 -1.84 -16.85 -19.94
N GLU A 207 -2.62 -17.48 -19.06
CA GLU A 207 -4.07 -17.34 -18.98
C GLU A 207 -4.44 -15.90 -18.62
N TYR A 208 -3.86 -15.36 -17.55
CA TYR A 208 -4.06 -13.98 -17.12
C TYR A 208 -3.62 -12.97 -18.19
N ASN A 209 -2.49 -13.20 -18.86
CA ASN A 209 -2.03 -12.30 -19.92
C ASN A 209 -2.92 -12.35 -21.18
N MET A 210 -3.51 -13.49 -21.51
CA MET A 210 -4.52 -13.57 -22.58
C MET A 210 -5.78 -12.78 -22.24
N ASP A 211 -6.21 -12.75 -20.98
CA ASP A 211 -7.33 -11.90 -20.53
C ASP A 211 -6.98 -10.42 -20.48
N ASN A 212 -5.74 -10.07 -20.10
CA ASN A 212 -5.23 -8.71 -20.22
C ASN A 212 -5.25 -8.23 -21.68
N TYR A 213 -4.85 -9.07 -22.64
CA TYR A 213 -4.97 -8.74 -24.07
C TYR A 213 -6.43 -8.64 -24.55
N ARG A 214 -7.35 -9.46 -24.02
CA ARG A 214 -8.80 -9.34 -24.29
C ARG A 214 -9.38 -8.02 -23.76
N LEU A 215 -8.96 -7.57 -22.59
CA LEU A 215 -9.30 -6.24 -22.07
C LEU A 215 -8.71 -5.13 -22.96
N CYS A 216 -7.44 -5.19 -23.33
CA CYS A 216 -6.82 -4.22 -24.24
C CYS A 216 -7.51 -4.14 -25.62
N ALA A 217 -8.16 -5.22 -26.08
CA ALA A 217 -8.96 -5.24 -27.31
C ALA A 217 -10.41 -4.73 -27.14
N THR A 218 -10.86 -4.49 -25.90
CA THR A 218 -12.26 -4.16 -25.56
C THR A 218 -12.41 -2.81 -24.84
N VAL A 219 -11.38 -2.37 -24.13
CA VAL A 219 -11.31 -1.14 -23.32
C VAL A 219 -10.82 0.02 -24.20
N THR A 220 -11.44 1.20 -24.07
CA THR A 220 -10.93 2.40 -24.76
C THR A 220 -9.83 3.08 -23.93
N GLU A 221 -8.90 3.78 -24.59
CA GLU A 221 -7.87 4.59 -23.88
C GLU A 221 -8.53 5.59 -22.92
N HIS A 222 -9.63 6.22 -23.36
CA HIS A 222 -10.43 7.15 -22.55
C HIS A 222 -10.92 6.49 -21.26
N ASP A 223 -11.52 5.30 -21.34
CA ASP A 223 -12.14 4.65 -20.18
C ASP A 223 -11.09 4.10 -19.21
N ALA A 224 -9.97 3.56 -19.71
CA ALA A 224 -8.81 3.19 -18.89
C ALA A 224 -8.23 4.41 -18.15
N LYS A 225 -7.99 5.51 -18.87
CA LYS A 225 -7.44 6.76 -18.32
C LYS A 225 -8.38 7.39 -17.29
N LYS A 226 -9.70 7.33 -17.54
CA LYS A 226 -10.74 7.78 -16.62
C LYS A 226 -10.82 6.91 -15.37
N ALA A 227 -10.69 5.59 -15.49
CA ALA A 227 -10.72 4.65 -14.38
C ALA A 227 -9.53 4.85 -13.42
N GLY A 228 -8.31 4.98 -13.96
CA GLY A 228 -7.08 5.15 -13.17
C GLY A 228 -6.86 6.54 -12.56
N ALA A 229 -7.69 7.54 -12.89
CA ALA A 229 -7.39 8.97 -12.67
C ALA A 229 -7.12 9.41 -11.21
N GLU A 230 -7.66 8.70 -10.21
CA GLU A 230 -7.50 9.03 -8.78
C GLU A 230 -6.53 8.10 -8.03
N VAL A 231 -6.11 7.01 -8.68
CA VAL A 231 -5.26 5.95 -8.10
C VAL A 231 -3.86 5.97 -8.69
N VAL A 232 -3.76 6.00 -10.02
CA VAL A 232 -2.47 6.06 -10.74
C VAL A 232 -1.89 7.47 -10.63
N LYS A 233 -0.59 7.57 -10.33
CA LYS A 233 0.07 8.87 -10.23
C LYS A 233 0.02 9.64 -11.57
N GLN A 234 -0.66 10.78 -11.56
CA GLN A 234 -0.73 11.68 -12.70
C GLN A 234 0.62 12.37 -12.97
N VAL A 235 1.00 12.48 -14.24
CA VAL A 235 2.23 13.12 -14.74
C VAL A 235 1.97 13.79 -16.09
N SER A 236 2.83 14.74 -16.49
CA SER A 236 2.68 15.48 -17.75
C SER A 236 2.71 14.60 -19.01
N SER A 237 3.42 13.47 -18.95
CA SER A 237 3.56 12.50 -20.03
C SER A 237 3.23 11.11 -19.49
N PRO A 238 1.94 10.70 -19.45
CA PRO A 238 1.53 9.43 -18.88
C PRO A 238 2.16 8.23 -19.59
N LEU A 239 2.59 7.24 -18.79
CA LEU A 239 3.09 5.96 -19.30
C LEU A 239 1.94 4.99 -19.59
N LEU A 240 2.13 4.09 -20.57
CA LEU A 240 1.18 3.02 -20.89
C LEU A 240 0.83 2.14 -19.69
N SER A 241 1.75 1.97 -18.73
CA SER A 241 1.50 1.23 -17.48
C SER A 241 0.29 1.76 -16.70
N GLY A 242 0.05 3.07 -16.73
CA GLY A 242 -1.10 3.70 -16.07
C GLY A 242 -2.44 3.41 -16.73
N LEU A 243 -2.45 3.01 -18.01
CA LEU A 243 -3.66 2.59 -18.73
C LEU A 243 -3.94 1.09 -18.53
N LEU A 244 -2.91 0.28 -18.29
CA LEU A 244 -3.07 -1.14 -17.96
C LEU A 244 -3.57 -1.37 -16.53
N TYR A 245 -3.19 -0.49 -15.59
CA TYR A 245 -3.46 -0.65 -14.15
C TYR A 245 -4.93 -1.00 -13.80
N PRO A 246 -5.98 -0.32 -14.33
CA PRO A 246 -7.36 -0.64 -13.99
C PRO A 246 -7.83 -1.98 -14.57
N GLY A 247 -7.31 -2.36 -15.75
CA GLY A 247 -7.58 -3.66 -16.36
C GLY A 247 -7.01 -4.81 -15.54
N LEU A 248 -5.77 -4.65 -15.07
CA LEU A 248 -5.11 -5.62 -14.20
C LEU A 248 -5.85 -5.76 -12.86
N GLN A 249 -6.18 -4.64 -12.21
CA GLN A 249 -6.92 -4.68 -10.94
C GLN A 249 -8.30 -5.34 -11.07
N ALA A 250 -9.01 -5.16 -12.19
CA ALA A 250 -10.27 -5.85 -12.46
C ALA A 250 -10.09 -7.37 -12.64
N LEU A 251 -9.02 -7.83 -13.32
CA LEU A 251 -8.76 -9.26 -13.48
C LEU A 251 -8.43 -9.95 -12.15
N ASP A 252 -7.85 -9.25 -11.18
CA ASP A 252 -7.56 -9.80 -9.86
C ASP A 252 -8.83 -10.33 -9.15
N GLU A 253 -10.00 -9.70 -9.33
CA GLU A 253 -11.29 -10.22 -8.82
C GLU A 253 -11.60 -11.64 -9.32
N GLN A 254 -11.25 -11.91 -10.58
CA GLN A 254 -11.50 -13.18 -11.23
C GLN A 254 -10.44 -14.23 -10.85
N TYR A 255 -9.16 -13.83 -10.82
CA TYR A 255 -8.05 -14.76 -10.58
C TYR A 255 -7.83 -15.09 -9.09
N LEU A 256 -8.33 -14.25 -8.18
CA LEU A 256 -8.39 -14.57 -6.74
C LEU A 256 -9.71 -15.25 -6.32
N ASP A 257 -10.67 -15.38 -7.24
CA ASP A 257 -12.06 -15.82 -7.00
C ASP A 257 -12.70 -15.15 -5.78
N CYS A 258 -12.80 -13.82 -5.79
CA CYS A 258 -13.57 -13.10 -4.78
C CYS A 258 -15.04 -12.93 -5.20
N ASP A 259 -15.92 -12.78 -4.20
CA ASP A 259 -17.29 -12.30 -4.36
C ASP A 259 -17.35 -10.78 -4.25
N PHE A 260 -16.41 -10.18 -3.52
CA PHE A 260 -16.29 -8.74 -3.39
C PHE A 260 -14.84 -8.23 -3.27
N GLN A 261 -14.62 -7.01 -3.75
CA GLN A 261 -13.40 -6.25 -3.51
C GLN A 261 -13.63 -5.21 -2.41
N PHE A 262 -12.62 -4.99 -1.57
CA PHE A 262 -12.58 -3.92 -0.59
C PHE A 262 -11.45 -2.93 -0.89
N GLY A 263 -11.72 -1.63 -0.72
CA GLY A 263 -10.74 -0.55 -0.80
C GLY A 263 -11.29 0.79 -0.33
N GLY A 264 -10.62 1.89 -0.67
CA GLY A 264 -11.10 3.25 -0.43
C GLY A 264 -12.05 3.73 -1.53
N VAL A 265 -12.85 4.76 -1.26
CA VAL A 265 -13.69 5.43 -2.28
C VAL A 265 -12.88 6.04 -3.45
N ASP A 266 -11.57 6.28 -3.27
CA ASP A 266 -10.67 6.69 -4.36
C ASP A 266 -10.48 5.60 -5.44
N GLN A 267 -10.83 4.35 -5.14
CA GLN A 267 -10.83 3.24 -6.10
C GLN A 267 -12.16 3.05 -6.83
N ARG A 268 -13.21 3.83 -6.50
CA ARG A 268 -14.57 3.71 -7.08
C ARG A 268 -14.59 3.70 -8.61
N LYS A 269 -13.67 4.44 -9.24
CA LYS A 269 -13.54 4.53 -10.70
C LYS A 269 -12.94 3.27 -11.35
N ILE A 270 -12.17 2.48 -10.61
CA ILE A 270 -11.67 1.16 -11.04
C ILE A 270 -12.73 0.09 -10.76
N PHE A 271 -13.38 0.14 -9.60
CA PHE A 271 -14.48 -0.77 -9.23
C PHE A 271 -15.64 -0.71 -10.24
N THR A 272 -16.12 0.50 -10.58
CA THR A 272 -17.18 0.68 -11.59
C THR A 272 -16.72 0.39 -13.02
N PHE A 273 -15.40 0.38 -13.29
CA PHE A 273 -14.83 -0.10 -14.53
C PHE A 273 -14.84 -1.64 -14.59
N ALA A 274 -14.51 -2.34 -13.50
CA ALA A 274 -14.55 -3.80 -13.45
C ALA A 274 -15.97 -4.34 -13.65
N GLU A 275 -16.97 -3.75 -12.98
CA GLU A 275 -18.39 -4.07 -13.19
C GLU A 275 -18.86 -3.91 -14.65
N LEU A 276 -18.21 -3.04 -15.43
CA LEU A 276 -18.53 -2.79 -16.84
C LEU A 276 -17.78 -3.73 -17.79
N TYR A 277 -16.56 -4.14 -17.46
CA TYR A 277 -15.69 -4.87 -18.38
C TYR A 277 -15.55 -6.38 -18.10
N LEU A 278 -15.61 -6.84 -16.85
CA LEU A 278 -15.57 -8.27 -16.54
C LEU A 278 -16.70 -9.08 -17.23
N PRO A 279 -17.96 -8.60 -17.27
CA PRO A 279 -19.02 -9.30 -18.03
C PRO A 279 -18.75 -9.41 -19.54
N LYS A 280 -17.94 -8.51 -20.12
CA LYS A 280 -17.58 -8.56 -21.55
C LYS A 280 -16.54 -9.66 -21.85
N LEU A 281 -15.80 -10.11 -20.84
CA LEU A 281 -14.93 -11.29 -20.90
C LEU A 281 -15.68 -12.59 -20.52
N GLY A 282 -16.96 -12.50 -20.14
CA GLY A 282 -17.76 -13.62 -19.65
C GLY A 282 -17.63 -13.88 -18.14
N TYR A 283 -17.00 -12.97 -17.38
CA TYR A 283 -16.81 -13.11 -15.94
C TYR A 283 -17.91 -12.45 -15.12
N ARG A 284 -18.20 -13.01 -13.94
CA ARG A 284 -19.21 -12.48 -13.01
C ARG A 284 -18.83 -11.09 -12.49
N LYS A 285 -19.83 -10.24 -12.24
CA LYS A 285 -19.66 -9.04 -11.42
C LYS A 285 -19.36 -9.41 -9.97
N ARG A 286 -18.63 -8.56 -9.27
CA ARG A 286 -18.40 -8.59 -7.82
C ARG A 286 -19.15 -7.45 -7.14
N ALA A 287 -19.29 -7.53 -5.82
CA ALA A 287 -19.66 -6.37 -5.01
C ALA A 287 -18.41 -5.52 -4.68
N HIS A 288 -18.61 -4.23 -4.41
CA HIS A 288 -17.53 -3.30 -4.12
C HIS A 288 -17.79 -2.52 -2.84
N LEU A 289 -16.89 -2.66 -1.87
CA LEU A 289 -17.01 -2.09 -0.53
C LEU A 289 -15.97 -0.98 -0.38
N MET A 290 -16.41 0.22 -0.04
CA MET A 290 -15.54 1.40 -0.04
C MET A 290 -15.50 2.08 1.33
N ASN A 291 -14.33 2.08 1.98
CA ASN A 291 -14.13 2.86 3.20
C ASN A 291 -14.05 4.36 2.89
N ALA A 292 -14.49 5.17 3.86
CA ALA A 292 -14.34 6.62 3.80
C ALA A 292 -12.87 7.04 3.78
N MET A 293 -12.57 8.17 3.14
CA MET A 293 -11.23 8.78 3.23
C MET A 293 -11.08 9.47 4.59
N VAL A 294 -10.21 8.95 5.44
CA VAL A 294 -9.83 9.61 6.70
C VAL A 294 -8.77 10.68 6.39
N PRO A 295 -9.00 11.97 6.77
CA PRO A 295 -7.99 13.01 6.60
C PRO A 295 -6.70 12.66 7.34
N GLY A 296 -5.57 12.95 6.70
CA GLY A 296 -4.27 12.93 7.36
C GLY A 296 -4.18 14.02 8.42
N LEU A 297 -3.19 13.89 9.32
CA LEU A 297 -3.00 14.79 10.46
C LEU A 297 -2.83 16.26 10.07
N THR A 298 -2.45 16.56 8.83
CA THR A 298 -2.31 17.93 8.28
C THR A 298 -3.50 18.40 7.45
N GLY A 299 -4.67 17.74 7.53
CA GLY A 299 -5.91 18.15 6.85
C GLY A 299 -6.04 17.75 5.38
N GLY A 300 -5.11 16.96 4.83
CA GLY A 300 -5.13 16.44 3.45
C GLY A 300 -4.93 14.92 3.39
N LYS A 301 -4.88 14.32 2.19
CA LYS A 301 -4.63 12.87 2.03
C LYS A 301 -3.25 12.50 2.61
N MET A 302 -3.21 11.61 3.61
CA MET A 302 -1.95 11.19 4.24
C MET A 302 -1.04 10.51 3.21
N SER A 303 0.09 11.12 2.89
CA SER A 303 0.95 10.72 1.77
C SER A 303 2.15 9.91 2.24
N SER A 304 2.38 8.74 1.64
CA SER A 304 3.56 7.91 1.93
C SER A 304 4.89 8.56 1.51
N SER A 305 4.83 9.61 0.67
CA SER A 305 5.98 10.30 0.05
C SER A 305 6.47 11.55 0.78
N GLU A 306 5.80 11.96 1.86
CA GLU A 306 6.19 13.12 2.69
C GLU A 306 6.48 12.66 4.13
N ALA A 307 7.70 12.91 4.62
CA ALA A 307 8.14 12.37 5.91
C ALA A 307 7.46 13.02 7.14
N ASN A 308 6.94 14.25 7.00
CA ASN A 308 6.38 15.03 8.11
C ASN A 308 4.85 14.98 8.21
N SER A 309 4.12 14.70 7.11
CA SER A 309 2.64 14.64 7.09
C SER A 309 2.08 13.24 7.37
N LYS A 310 2.95 12.23 7.58
CA LYS A 310 2.59 10.85 7.94
C LYS A 310 3.29 10.38 9.22
N ILE A 311 2.65 9.48 9.96
CA ILE A 311 3.28 8.68 11.01
C ILE A 311 3.49 7.27 10.49
N ASP A 312 4.74 6.80 10.53
CA ASP A 312 5.15 5.44 10.18
C ASP A 312 4.86 4.50 11.37
N PHE A 313 4.69 3.20 11.11
CA PHE A 313 4.47 2.23 12.19
C PHE A 313 5.69 2.10 13.12
N LEU A 314 6.88 2.40 12.59
CA LEU A 314 8.16 2.36 13.31
C LEU A 314 8.65 3.75 13.77
N ASP A 315 7.80 4.80 13.74
CA ASP A 315 8.15 6.09 14.35
C ASP A 315 8.26 5.93 15.90
N PRO A 316 9.37 6.34 16.55
CA PRO A 316 9.46 6.28 18.00
C PRO A 316 8.48 7.26 18.68
N PRO A 317 8.08 7.06 19.95
CA PRO A 317 7.08 7.89 20.64
C PRO A 317 7.35 9.41 20.61
N ALA A 318 8.62 9.83 20.62
CA ALA A 318 9.01 11.24 20.47
C ALA A 318 8.68 11.82 19.08
N ALA A 319 8.84 11.01 18.02
CA ALA A 319 8.47 11.40 16.65
C ALA A 319 6.94 11.43 16.47
N ILE A 320 6.22 10.43 17.02
CA ILE A 320 4.75 10.39 17.08
C ILE A 320 4.21 11.67 17.74
N LYS A 321 4.69 11.99 18.95
CA LYS A 321 4.25 13.17 19.72
C LYS A 321 4.60 14.48 19.01
N LYS A 322 5.76 14.58 18.34
CA LYS A 322 6.14 15.74 17.51
C LYS A 322 5.20 15.93 16.31
N LYS A 323 4.89 14.86 15.58
CA LYS A 323 4.03 14.88 14.39
C LYS A 323 2.58 15.23 14.74
N ILE A 324 2.02 14.65 15.80
CA ILE A 324 0.64 14.95 16.24
C ILE A 324 0.53 16.36 16.84
N LYS A 325 1.55 16.86 17.54
CA LYS A 325 1.57 18.27 17.99
C LYS A 325 1.47 19.24 16.79
N GLY A 326 2.15 18.91 15.69
CA GLY A 326 2.10 19.65 14.42
C GLY A 326 0.87 19.42 13.54
N ALA A 327 -0.08 18.57 13.94
CA ALA A 327 -1.33 18.33 13.21
C ALA A 327 -2.20 19.61 13.12
N PHE A 328 -2.99 19.74 12.05
CA PHE A 328 -4.04 20.76 12.01
C PHE A 328 -5.23 20.30 12.88
N CYS A 329 -5.64 21.15 13.82
CA CYS A 329 -6.67 20.84 14.82
C CYS A 329 -7.11 22.17 15.44
N GLU A 330 -8.09 22.82 14.82
CA GLU A 330 -8.63 24.12 15.25
C GLU A 330 -9.76 23.91 16.27
N GLU A 331 -9.82 24.74 17.31
CA GLU A 331 -10.74 24.57 18.43
C GLU A 331 -12.20 24.83 18.01
N GLY A 332 -13.09 23.88 18.34
CA GLY A 332 -14.49 23.91 17.91
C GLY A 332 -14.75 23.27 16.53
N VAL A 333 -13.73 23.20 15.68
CA VAL A 333 -13.85 22.75 14.28
C VAL A 333 -13.67 21.25 14.14
N VAL A 334 -14.77 20.55 13.86
CA VAL A 334 -14.80 19.10 13.58
C VAL A 334 -14.55 18.79 12.10
N GLU A 335 -14.92 19.70 11.19
CA GLU A 335 -14.74 19.53 9.75
C GLU A 335 -13.25 19.45 9.36
N ASN A 336 -12.90 18.47 8.51
CA ASN A 336 -11.53 18.19 8.06
C ASN A 336 -10.49 17.94 9.19
N ASN A 337 -10.93 17.77 10.44
CA ASN A 337 -10.08 17.56 11.60
C ASN A 337 -9.53 16.12 11.62
N GLY A 338 -8.34 15.92 11.05
CA GLY A 338 -7.67 14.63 10.95
C GLY A 338 -7.34 13.97 12.30
N VAL A 339 -7.32 14.73 13.40
CA VAL A 339 -7.11 14.17 14.75
C VAL A 339 -8.39 13.50 15.25
N LEU A 340 -9.54 14.19 15.21
CA LEU A 340 -10.84 13.62 15.55
C LEU A 340 -11.21 12.44 14.63
N ALA A 341 -10.99 12.60 13.31
CA ALA A 341 -11.28 11.55 12.35
C ALA A 341 -10.46 10.27 12.61
N PHE A 342 -9.23 10.38 13.10
CA PHE A 342 -8.42 9.23 13.51
C PHE A 342 -8.91 8.58 14.82
N VAL A 343 -9.37 9.37 15.80
CA VAL A 343 -10.01 8.82 17.02
C VAL A 343 -11.22 7.95 16.65
N ARG A 344 -12.13 8.49 15.83
CA ARG A 344 -13.34 7.82 15.38
C ARG A 344 -13.05 6.58 14.52
N ALA A 345 -12.18 6.71 13.52
CA ALA A 345 -11.94 5.64 12.54
C ALA A 345 -10.97 4.55 13.02
N VAL A 346 -10.16 4.80 14.07
CA VAL A 346 -9.13 3.86 14.54
C VAL A 346 -9.18 3.63 16.05
N LEU A 347 -9.05 4.66 16.88
CA LEU A 347 -8.82 4.44 18.33
C LEU A 347 -10.06 3.86 19.04
N MET A 348 -11.24 4.47 18.87
CA MET A 348 -12.50 3.93 19.37
C MET A 348 -12.82 2.56 18.76
N ARG A 349 -12.50 2.37 17.47
CA ARG A 349 -12.68 1.11 16.74
C ARG A 349 -11.82 -0.04 17.30
N ILE A 350 -10.61 0.25 17.77
CA ILE A 350 -9.74 -0.71 18.47
C ILE A 350 -10.34 -1.07 19.84
N VAL A 351 -10.87 -0.10 20.59
CA VAL A 351 -11.49 -0.33 21.91
C VAL A 351 -12.75 -1.18 21.79
N GLU A 352 -13.69 -0.84 20.91
CA GLU A 352 -14.87 -1.69 20.63
C GLU A 352 -14.45 -3.09 20.17
N GLY A 353 -13.44 -3.18 19.30
CA GLY A 353 -12.92 -4.46 18.83
C GLY A 353 -12.27 -5.29 19.95
N ARG A 354 -11.78 -4.67 21.03
CA ARG A 354 -11.26 -5.36 22.23
C ARG A 354 -12.40 -5.77 23.17
N LEU A 355 -13.38 -4.88 23.39
CA LEU A 355 -14.60 -5.16 24.17
C LEU A 355 -15.39 -6.34 23.61
N ALA A 356 -15.56 -6.42 22.28
CA ALA A 356 -16.23 -7.52 21.59
C ALA A 356 -15.54 -8.90 21.75
N ARG A 357 -14.33 -8.95 22.33
CA ARG A 357 -13.59 -10.17 22.68
C ARG A 357 -13.47 -10.39 24.19
N GLY A 358 -14.22 -9.64 25.01
CA GLY A 358 -14.20 -9.76 26.46
C GLY A 358 -12.95 -9.20 27.15
N ILE A 359 -12.13 -8.41 26.45
CA ILE A 359 -11.00 -7.71 27.08
C ILE A 359 -11.57 -6.55 27.93
N PRO A 360 -11.23 -6.44 29.22
CA PRO A 360 -11.78 -5.38 30.08
C PRO A 360 -11.12 -4.02 29.82
N LEU A 361 -11.84 -2.92 30.10
CA LEU A 361 -11.35 -1.54 29.92
C LEU A 361 -10.04 -1.26 30.67
N SER A 362 -9.84 -1.89 31.84
CA SER A 362 -8.62 -1.80 32.65
C SER A 362 -7.35 -2.28 31.94
N GLN A 363 -7.47 -3.01 30.83
CA GLN A 363 -6.34 -3.46 29.98
C GLN A 363 -6.19 -2.63 28.69
N MET A 364 -6.91 -1.50 28.56
CA MET A 364 -6.94 -0.68 27.34
C MET A 364 -6.27 0.70 27.48
N GLN A 365 -5.54 0.93 28.57
CA GLN A 365 -4.75 2.14 28.79
C GLN A 365 -3.69 2.31 27.69
N PRO A 366 -3.42 3.54 27.21
CA PRO A 366 -4.02 4.82 27.59
C PRO A 366 -5.27 5.19 26.76
N LEU A 367 -5.76 4.32 25.85
CA LEU A 367 -6.95 4.62 25.03
C LEU A 367 -8.20 4.82 25.90
N VAL A 368 -8.30 4.06 26.99
CA VAL A 368 -9.29 4.22 28.06
C VAL A 368 -8.58 4.16 29.41
N ALA A 369 -8.94 5.04 30.35
CA ALA A 369 -8.38 5.00 31.71
C ALA A 369 -8.98 3.85 32.55
N ALA A 370 -8.26 3.38 33.57
CA ALA A 370 -8.69 2.22 34.37
C ALA A 370 -9.87 2.52 35.32
N ASP A 371 -10.16 3.79 35.55
CA ASP A 371 -11.26 4.36 36.32
C ASP A 371 -12.41 4.90 35.43
N ALA A 372 -12.31 4.73 34.10
CA ALA A 372 -13.32 5.18 33.16
C ALA A 372 -14.64 4.38 33.29
N PRO A 373 -15.82 5.03 33.11
CA PRO A 373 -17.11 4.34 33.14
C PRO A 373 -17.24 3.24 32.07
N ASP A 374 -18.07 2.23 32.36
CA ASP A 374 -18.44 1.20 31.40
C ASP A 374 -18.99 1.81 30.09
N GLY A 375 -18.59 1.22 28.97
CA GLY A 375 -18.92 1.73 27.62
C GLY A 375 -17.99 2.85 27.11
N THR A 376 -17.02 3.33 27.89
CA THR A 376 -16.04 4.31 27.40
C THR A 376 -15.21 3.73 26.25
N LEU A 377 -15.18 4.43 25.11
CA LEU A 377 -14.42 4.08 23.91
C LEU A 377 -13.15 4.93 23.72
N PHE A 378 -13.07 6.10 24.34
CA PHE A 378 -11.87 6.94 24.34
C PHE A 378 -11.80 7.79 25.62
N THR A 379 -10.59 8.01 26.15
CA THR A 379 -10.34 8.92 27.27
C THR A 379 -9.31 9.99 26.88
N ILE A 380 -9.62 11.24 27.22
CA ILE A 380 -8.67 12.36 27.13
C ILE A 380 -8.17 12.67 28.53
N SER A 381 -6.96 12.22 28.83
CA SER A 381 -6.28 12.47 30.10
C SER A 381 -5.90 13.93 30.25
N ARG A 382 -6.50 14.63 31.22
CA ARG A 382 -6.18 16.03 31.54
C ARG A 382 -5.94 16.20 33.03
N LYS A 383 -5.23 17.28 33.37
CA LYS A 383 -5.06 17.70 34.76
C LYS A 383 -6.40 18.14 35.39
N PRO A 384 -6.56 18.07 36.72
CA PRO A 384 -7.72 18.63 37.43
C PRO A 384 -7.96 20.12 37.15
N GLU A 385 -6.90 20.91 36.92
CA GLU A 385 -7.00 22.35 36.57
C GLU A 385 -7.74 22.63 35.24
N TYR A 386 -7.95 21.60 34.40
CA TYR A 386 -8.73 21.65 33.15
C TYR A 386 -9.95 20.71 33.18
N GLY A 387 -10.51 20.46 34.35
CA GLY A 387 -11.70 19.59 34.53
C GLY A 387 -11.39 18.09 34.59
N GLY A 388 -10.12 17.68 34.58
CA GLY A 388 -9.73 16.28 34.73
C GLY A 388 -9.98 15.41 33.48
N PRO A 389 -9.81 14.08 33.61
CA PRO A 389 -10.06 13.12 32.53
C PRO A 389 -11.46 13.26 31.95
N ALA A 390 -11.58 13.24 30.63
CA ALA A 390 -12.86 13.21 29.92
C ALA A 390 -13.03 11.86 29.22
N HIS A 391 -14.18 11.23 29.38
CA HIS A 391 -14.49 9.89 28.86
C HIS A 391 -15.62 9.97 27.84
N PHE A 392 -15.48 9.26 26.71
CA PHE A 392 -16.41 9.33 25.58
C PHE A 392 -16.89 7.94 25.20
N ALA A 393 -18.21 7.73 25.21
CA ALA A 393 -18.86 6.48 24.81
C ALA A 393 -19.11 6.40 23.29
N SER A 394 -19.11 7.53 22.58
CA SER A 394 -19.18 7.61 21.13
C SER A 394 -18.32 8.74 20.55
N ALA A 395 -18.09 8.69 19.24
CA ALA A 395 -17.48 9.79 18.52
C ALA A 395 -18.36 11.05 18.48
N SER A 396 -19.70 10.88 18.53
CA SER A 396 -20.65 12.00 18.54
C SER A 396 -20.51 12.84 19.82
N ASP A 397 -20.26 12.19 20.97
CA ASP A 397 -20.06 12.86 22.25
C ASP A 397 -18.76 13.68 22.23
N LEU A 398 -17.69 13.09 21.68
CA LEU A 398 -16.39 13.75 21.53
C LEU A 398 -16.46 14.93 20.55
N GLU A 399 -17.11 14.76 19.40
CA GLU A 399 -17.31 15.83 18.42
C GLU A 399 -18.15 16.97 19.01
N SER A 400 -19.20 16.64 19.79
CA SER A 400 -20.03 17.63 20.49
C SER A 400 -19.26 18.41 21.55
N ALA A 401 -18.53 17.74 22.44
CA ALA A 401 -17.71 18.37 23.48
C ALA A 401 -16.56 19.21 22.89
N TYR A 402 -16.01 18.78 21.75
CA TYR A 402 -15.01 19.55 21.02
C TYR A 402 -15.60 20.80 20.37
N THR A 403 -16.78 20.72 19.74
CA THR A 403 -17.52 21.90 19.22
C THR A 403 -17.96 22.86 20.34
N ALA A 404 -18.35 22.33 21.50
CA ALA A 404 -18.63 23.11 22.71
C ALA A 404 -17.39 23.75 23.36
N LYS A 405 -16.18 23.46 22.85
CA LYS A 405 -14.87 23.92 23.37
C LYS A 405 -14.53 23.41 24.78
N GLU A 406 -15.20 22.35 25.22
CA GLU A 406 -14.90 21.66 26.48
C GLU A 406 -13.59 20.87 26.40
N ILE A 407 -13.17 20.49 25.18
CA ILE A 407 -11.92 19.78 24.88
C ILE A 407 -10.99 20.69 24.07
N HIS A 408 -9.94 21.18 24.70
CA HIS A 408 -8.90 21.99 24.07
C HIS A 408 -8.05 21.13 23.09
N PRO A 409 -7.66 21.64 21.90
CA PRO A 409 -6.96 20.83 20.89
C PRO A 409 -5.59 20.29 21.34
N GLY A 410 -4.95 20.93 22.32
CA GLY A 410 -3.71 20.45 22.93
C GLY A 410 -3.88 19.13 23.69
N ASP A 411 -5.02 18.95 24.36
CA ASP A 411 -5.30 17.77 25.19
C ASP A 411 -5.69 16.58 24.32
N LEU A 412 -6.55 16.82 23.33
CA LEU A 412 -6.89 15.84 22.29
C LEU A 412 -5.62 15.34 21.59
N LYS A 413 -4.71 16.24 21.18
CA LYS A 413 -3.42 15.88 20.58
C LYS A 413 -2.53 15.06 21.52
N ALA A 414 -2.54 15.33 22.83
CA ALA A 414 -1.76 14.57 23.80
C ALA A 414 -2.29 13.14 23.96
N ALA A 415 -3.59 12.99 24.21
CA ALA A 415 -4.26 11.69 24.35
C ALA A 415 -4.14 10.83 23.08
N VAL A 416 -4.28 11.43 21.90
CA VAL A 416 -4.08 10.74 20.61
C VAL A 416 -2.62 10.34 20.42
N ALA A 417 -1.64 11.15 20.82
CA ALA A 417 -0.22 10.78 20.71
C ALA A 417 0.17 9.61 21.63
N GLU A 418 -0.36 9.58 22.85
CA GLU A 418 -0.12 8.49 23.81
C GLU A 418 -0.85 7.21 23.38
N SER A 419 -2.07 7.32 22.86
CA SER A 419 -2.82 6.21 22.26
C SER A 419 -2.15 5.64 21.01
N VAL A 420 -1.67 6.49 20.09
CA VAL A 420 -0.95 6.05 18.88
C VAL A 420 0.37 5.38 19.23
N ALA A 421 1.11 5.88 20.21
CA ALA A 421 2.32 5.20 20.69
C ALA A 421 2.01 3.81 21.26
N SER A 422 0.96 3.68 22.07
CA SER A 422 0.56 2.40 22.69
C SER A 422 0.10 1.34 21.67
N ILE A 423 -0.67 1.70 20.64
CA ILE A 423 -1.08 0.71 19.61
C ILE A 423 0.06 0.31 18.67
N LEU A 424 1.11 1.13 18.55
CA LEU A 424 2.30 0.81 17.76
C LEU A 424 3.37 0.04 18.57
N GLU A 425 3.41 0.18 19.90
CA GLU A 425 4.41 -0.45 20.76
C GLU A 425 4.56 -1.98 20.55
N PRO A 426 3.49 -2.80 20.41
CA PRO A 426 3.64 -4.23 20.16
C PRO A 426 4.28 -4.53 18.80
N ILE A 427 3.94 -3.74 17.78
CA ILE A 427 4.48 -3.85 16.41
C ILE A 427 5.97 -3.48 16.41
N GLN A 428 6.32 -2.42 17.13
CA GLN A 428 7.70 -1.99 17.32
C GLN A 428 8.52 -3.02 18.11
N LYS A 429 7.95 -3.65 19.15
CA LYS A 429 8.59 -4.77 19.86
C LYS A 429 8.80 -6.00 18.97
N ALA A 430 7.83 -6.35 18.12
CA ALA A 430 7.97 -7.44 17.16
C ALA A 430 9.05 -7.17 16.09
N PHE A 431 9.15 -5.93 15.60
CA PHE A 431 10.24 -5.49 14.73
C PHE A 431 11.59 -5.54 15.46
N GLU A 432 11.66 -5.03 16.69
CA GLU A 432 12.90 -5.01 17.47
C GLU A 432 13.43 -6.40 17.83
N ALA A 433 12.54 -7.39 18.03
CA ALA A 433 12.91 -8.78 18.25
C ALA A 433 13.37 -9.53 16.97
N SER A 434 13.01 -9.05 15.77
CA SER A 434 13.28 -9.76 14.51
C SER A 434 14.43 -9.14 13.72
N GLN A 435 15.62 -9.73 13.83
CA GLN A 435 16.78 -9.36 13.03
C GLN A 435 16.53 -9.53 11.52
N GLU A 436 15.80 -10.58 11.12
CA GLU A 436 15.39 -10.80 9.72
C GLU A 436 14.56 -9.62 9.20
N TRP A 437 13.57 -9.17 9.97
CA TRP A 437 12.71 -8.05 9.57
C TRP A 437 13.49 -6.72 9.53
N LYS A 438 14.45 -6.51 10.44
CA LYS A 438 15.39 -5.37 10.39
C LYS A 438 16.25 -5.35 9.13
N ASP A 439 16.68 -6.50 8.62
CA ASP A 439 17.48 -6.57 7.40
C ASP A 439 16.62 -6.47 6.13
N VAL A 440 15.40 -7.03 6.15
CA VAL A 440 14.37 -6.79 5.13
C VAL A 440 14.00 -5.30 5.02
N GLU A 441 13.91 -4.58 6.14
CA GLU A 441 13.58 -3.14 6.18
C GLU A 441 14.64 -2.28 5.46
N LYS A 442 15.92 -2.55 5.72
CA LYS A 442 17.06 -1.86 5.09
C LYS A 442 17.09 -2.11 3.58
N LEU A 443 16.76 -3.34 3.15
CA LEU A 443 16.70 -3.72 1.74
C LEU A 443 15.46 -3.14 1.02
N ALA A 444 14.32 -3.06 1.70
CA ALA A 444 13.08 -2.49 1.16
C ALA A 444 13.11 -0.96 1.03
N TYR A 445 13.86 -0.29 1.93
CA TYR A 445 13.94 1.16 2.05
C TYR A 445 15.37 1.63 2.38
N PRO A 446 16.34 1.41 1.48
CA PRO A 446 17.71 1.83 1.70
C PRO A 446 17.80 3.35 1.95
N PRO A 447 18.74 3.81 2.80
CA PRO A 447 18.93 5.23 3.06
C PRO A 447 19.28 5.97 1.75
N PRO A 448 18.87 7.24 1.60
CA PRO A 448 19.11 8.00 0.39
C PRO A 448 20.63 8.14 0.14
N VAL A 449 21.07 7.71 -1.04
CA VAL A 449 22.48 7.84 -1.45
C VAL A 449 22.83 9.33 -1.48
N VAL A 450 23.75 9.74 -0.61
CA VAL A 450 24.23 11.13 -0.57
C VAL A 450 25.09 11.36 -1.81
N GLU A 451 24.53 12.02 -2.83
CA GLU A 451 25.30 12.45 -3.99
C GLU A 451 26.41 13.42 -3.56
N VAL A 452 27.64 12.90 -3.50
CA VAL A 452 28.85 13.72 -3.32
C VAL A 452 28.97 14.62 -4.54
N LYS A 453 28.49 15.85 -4.43
CA LYS A 453 28.62 16.89 -5.46
C LYS A 453 30.10 17.04 -5.83
N LYS A 454 30.50 16.45 -6.96
CA LYS A 454 31.84 16.65 -7.54
C LYS A 454 32.08 18.16 -7.63
N LYS A 455 33.07 18.67 -6.90
CA LYS A 455 33.52 20.06 -7.03
C LYS A 455 33.89 20.27 -8.50
N LYS A 456 33.17 21.13 -9.20
CA LYS A 456 33.62 21.60 -10.53
C LYS A 456 34.95 22.31 -10.31
N GLU A 457 36.01 21.81 -10.94
CA GLU A 457 37.26 22.56 -11.01
C GLU A 457 37.01 23.89 -11.72
N LYS A 458 37.52 24.97 -11.13
CA LYS A 458 37.38 26.30 -11.72
C LYS A 458 38.42 26.44 -12.83
N ILE A 459 38.07 26.03 -14.04
CA ILE A 459 38.83 26.39 -15.24
C ILE A 459 38.84 27.92 -15.33
N TYR A 460 40.01 28.51 -15.12
CA TYR A 460 40.20 29.95 -15.16
C TYR A 460 40.43 30.39 -16.60
N HIS A 461 39.48 31.15 -17.15
CA HIS A 461 39.66 31.84 -18.42
C HIS A 461 40.13 33.29 -18.15
N PRO A 462 41.37 33.67 -18.51
CA PRO A 462 41.81 35.05 -18.37
C PRO A 462 41.00 35.98 -19.31
N PRO A 463 40.65 37.20 -18.87
CA PRO A 463 39.88 38.13 -19.69
C PRO A 463 40.69 38.64 -20.89
N PRO A 464 40.05 38.89 -22.05
CA PRO A 464 40.74 39.33 -23.26
C PRO A 464 41.33 40.74 -23.12
N PRO A 465 42.50 41.02 -23.74
CA PRO A 465 43.24 42.24 -23.48
C PRO A 465 42.68 43.48 -24.19
N GLY A 466 42.03 44.34 -23.42
CA GLY A 466 42.13 45.80 -23.54
C GLY A 466 41.24 46.53 -24.57
N LYS A 467 40.48 47.51 -24.09
CA LYS A 467 40.12 48.72 -24.87
C LYS A 467 39.74 49.90 -23.95
N GLY A 468 40.44 51.02 -24.13
CA GLY A 468 39.96 52.37 -23.76
C GLY A 468 39.99 52.80 -22.29
N LYS A 469 41.03 53.55 -21.89
CA LYS A 469 40.95 54.47 -20.74
C LYS A 469 40.05 55.68 -21.09
N LYS A 470 39.36 56.24 -20.09
CA LYS A 470 39.19 57.69 -19.92
C LYS A 470 39.10 58.02 -18.42
N THR A 471 39.43 59.24 -18.05
CA THR A 471 39.88 59.59 -16.69
C THR A 471 39.13 60.76 -16.08
N THR A 472 38.86 60.64 -14.77
CA THR A 472 38.87 61.70 -13.74
C THR A 472 38.05 62.97 -13.95
N GLN A 473 37.06 63.19 -13.07
CA GLN A 473 37.00 64.42 -12.26
C GLN A 473 36.23 64.21 -10.95
N VAL A 474 36.43 65.13 -9.99
CA VAL A 474 35.93 65.07 -8.61
C VAL A 474 35.10 66.32 -8.32
N THR A 475 34.01 66.18 -7.57
CA THR A 475 33.36 67.25 -6.81
C THR A 475 33.00 66.76 -5.41
N VAL A 476 32.91 67.67 -4.44
CA VAL A 476 32.76 67.38 -3.01
C VAL A 476 31.60 68.18 -2.43
N THR A 477 30.67 67.48 -1.77
CA THR A 477 29.64 67.93 -0.80
C THR A 477 28.83 66.67 -0.44
N ASP A 478 28.38 66.39 0.79
CA ASP A 478 28.41 67.16 2.05
C ASP A 478 28.76 66.25 3.24
N VAL A 479 29.08 66.84 4.41
CA VAL A 479 29.46 66.10 5.63
C VAL A 479 28.52 66.41 6.81
N LYS A 480 27.83 65.38 7.30
CA LYS A 480 27.30 65.18 8.68
C LYS A 480 26.61 63.80 8.74
N SER A 481 26.65 63.04 9.83
CA SER A 481 27.38 63.19 11.10
C SER A 481 27.62 61.80 11.72
N ALA A 482 28.74 61.61 12.40
CA ALA A 482 29.13 60.30 12.93
C ALA A 482 28.42 59.93 14.24
N LYS A 483 28.37 58.62 14.52
CA LYS A 483 28.76 58.11 15.84
C LYS A 483 29.51 56.79 15.69
N THR A 484 30.70 56.74 16.29
CA THR A 484 31.55 55.56 16.39
C THR A 484 31.81 55.35 17.88
N GLU A 485 31.77 54.11 18.32
CA GLU A 485 32.46 53.68 19.54
C GLU A 485 33.15 52.35 19.26
N LEU A 486 34.26 52.13 19.94
CA LEU A 486 35.28 51.12 19.66
C LEU A 486 35.76 50.57 21.02
N LEU A 487 36.86 49.80 21.01
CA LEU A 487 37.57 49.30 22.21
C LEU A 487 36.83 48.11 22.89
N GLU A 488 37.50 47.07 23.39
CA GLU A 488 38.85 46.58 23.07
C GLU A 488 38.94 45.08 23.40
N ALA A 489 40.08 44.46 23.13
CA ALA A 489 40.38 43.09 23.57
C ALA A 489 41.48 43.12 24.62
N ASP A 490 41.41 42.25 25.63
CA ASP A 490 42.56 41.92 26.48
C ASP A 490 42.56 40.43 26.87
N THR A 491 43.62 39.97 27.53
CA THR A 491 44.20 38.62 27.33
C THR A 491 44.72 37.96 28.62
N ALA A 492 45.32 36.75 28.47
CA ALA A 492 45.93 35.89 29.51
C ALA A 492 44.92 35.25 30.50
N SER A 493 45.18 34.15 31.21
CA SER A 493 46.05 32.94 31.12
C SER A 493 45.56 31.98 32.25
N GLU A 494 45.87 30.68 32.39
CA GLU A 494 47.01 29.81 32.05
C GLU A 494 46.50 28.40 31.63
N SER A 495 47.16 27.69 30.71
CA SER A 495 48.09 26.55 30.95
C SER A 495 47.53 25.39 31.81
N THR A 496 47.51 24.15 31.30
CA THR A 496 48.71 23.29 31.28
C THR A 496 48.83 22.38 30.04
N ALA A 497 50.05 22.00 29.66
CA ALA A 497 50.36 21.00 28.61
C ALA A 497 50.31 19.55 29.17
N ILE A 498 50.37 18.46 28.40
CA ILE A 498 51.47 17.85 27.60
C ILE A 498 50.82 16.68 26.79
N GLY A 499 51.19 16.21 25.59
CA GLY A 499 52.18 16.51 24.52
C GLY A 499 51.68 15.85 23.20
N LEU A 500 52.17 16.08 21.96
CA LEU A 500 53.54 16.10 21.42
C LEU A 500 54.22 14.70 21.57
N GLU A 501 54.70 13.99 20.51
CA GLU A 501 55.03 14.36 19.12
C GLU A 501 54.97 13.22 18.06
N HIS A 502 54.79 13.60 16.77
CA HIS A 502 55.43 13.09 15.51
C HIS A 502 55.46 11.57 15.14
N SER A 503 55.76 11.12 13.90
CA SER A 503 56.12 11.74 12.58
C SER A 503 55.34 11.06 11.42
N LYS A 504 55.10 11.68 10.24
CA LYS A 504 55.90 11.67 8.98
C LYS A 504 56.63 10.34 8.66
N THR A 505 56.77 9.85 7.42
CA THR A 505 56.88 10.47 6.06
C THR A 505 56.48 9.46 4.94
N ASP A 506 56.17 9.94 3.72
CA ASP A 506 56.63 9.52 2.36
C ASP A 506 56.75 7.99 1.98
N SER A 507 56.65 7.51 0.71
CA SER A 507 56.37 8.09 -0.62
C SER A 507 56.16 7.00 -1.72
N ILE A 508 55.46 7.36 -2.81
CA ILE A 508 55.75 7.09 -4.25
C ILE A 508 55.92 5.63 -4.80
N GLN A 509 55.44 5.46 -6.06
CA GLN A 509 55.64 4.33 -7.01
C GLN A 509 54.99 2.97 -6.67
N ALA A 510 54.79 2.04 -7.62
CA ALA A 510 54.29 2.11 -9.01
C ALA A 510 54.38 0.69 -9.63
N ASP A 511 53.26 0.16 -10.11
CA ASP A 511 53.08 -0.65 -11.35
C ASP A 511 51.57 -0.96 -11.53
#